data_AF-A0A7V9UZX0-F1
#
_entry.id   AF-A0A7V9UZX0-F1
#
_cell.length_a   1.000
_cell.length_b   1.000
_cell.length_c   1.000
_cell.angle_alpha   90.00
_cell.angle_beta   90.00
_cell.angle_gamma   90.00
#
_symmetry.space_group_name_H-M   'P 1'
#
loop_
_entity.id
_entity.type
_entity.pdbx_description
1 polymer ?
#
loop_
_entity_poly.entity_id
_entity_poly.type
_entity_poly.pdbx_seq_one_letter_code
_entity_poly.pdbx_strand_id
1 'polypeptide(L)'
;MSVNYVKAPWPWFGGKADAAPQVWAALGDVDHYVEPFAGSLAVLLRRPHPCNRSYYSETVNDLDGLLVNAWRSIQLAPDAVADAASWPVSEADLHARHLALVRWKSERQLERLMGDPLFHDPVMAGWWMWGQSSWIGSCWCSGTGPWAVGDDGRIEKTRGGGVGVARQLPHLSNDGQGVNHAGTREPGVDRKRPHIGNDGQGVNRPQLREPGVDRKRPHLSDGGQGVNHAGTREPGVARQLPHLSNDGQGVNHAGTREPGVERNRPHLGNGGQGVNRPQLREPGVSESDSDDHPDYHQMTMPELTRWMRFLSARLRHVRILNGDWKRAVTNGATKSLRVRMGGAVGIFVDPPYSAEAERAALYAEEDFAVAHAVREWAIVRGADKDTRIVLAGFDGEHNELEAIGWRSVEWYRAGFLRGGMSNASKTGEGQQHRERLWLSPHCLVPVVEVSAQVDMFGGAP
;
A
#
# COMPACT_ATOMS: atom_id res chain seq x y z
N MET A 1 -10.81 7.42 15.40
CA MET A 1 -11.21 6.41 14.41
C MET A 1 -10.87 5.04 14.97
N SER A 2 -11.77 4.06 14.98
CA SER A 2 -11.47 2.69 15.41
C SER A 2 -10.74 1.92 14.31
N VAL A 3 -9.60 1.30 14.60
CA VAL A 3 -8.87 0.44 13.64
C VAL A 3 -9.72 -0.78 13.29
N ASN A 4 -9.86 -1.06 11.99
CA ASN A 4 -10.46 -2.30 11.52
C ASN A 4 -9.42 -3.42 11.50
N TYR A 5 -9.41 -4.24 12.55
CA TYR A 5 -8.40 -5.29 12.76
C TYR A 5 -8.47 -6.45 11.75
N VAL A 6 -9.58 -6.63 11.03
CA VAL A 6 -9.73 -7.68 9.99
C VAL A 6 -9.27 -7.21 8.60
N LYS A 7 -8.84 -5.95 8.48
CA LYS A 7 -8.24 -5.42 7.25
C LYS A 7 -6.79 -5.93 7.13
N ALA A 8 -6.30 -6.08 5.91
CA ALA A 8 -4.87 -6.22 5.66
C ALA A 8 -4.13 -4.94 6.06
N PRO A 9 -2.95 -5.04 6.69
CA PRO A 9 -2.18 -3.88 7.16
C PRO A 9 -1.49 -3.06 6.06
N TRP A 10 -1.57 -3.47 4.79
CA TRP A 10 -1.07 -2.73 3.62
C TRP A 10 -2.02 -2.86 2.42
N PRO A 11 -1.96 -1.94 1.44
CA PRO A 11 -2.59 -2.12 0.14
C PRO A 11 -2.01 -3.32 -0.59
N TRP A 12 -2.86 -4.09 -1.25
CA TRP A 12 -2.43 -5.26 -2.02
C TRP A 12 -3.15 -5.31 -3.34
N PHE A 13 -2.35 -5.43 -4.39
CA PHE A 13 -2.87 -5.57 -5.74
C PHE A 13 -3.52 -6.95 -5.91
N GLY A 14 -4.67 -6.99 -6.58
CA GLY A 14 -5.52 -8.19 -6.61
C GLY A 14 -6.14 -8.58 -5.25
N GLY A 15 -6.04 -7.76 -4.19
CA GLY A 15 -6.52 -8.12 -2.86
C GLY A 15 -8.03 -8.42 -2.81
N LYS A 16 -8.40 -9.67 -2.51
CA LYS A 16 -9.79 -10.18 -2.55
C LYS A 16 -10.61 -9.92 -1.27
N ALA A 17 -10.41 -8.75 -0.67
CA ALA A 17 -11.09 -8.33 0.55
C ALA A 17 -12.62 -8.26 0.40
N ASP A 18 -13.10 -7.72 -0.73
CA ASP A 18 -14.53 -7.56 -1.01
C ASP A 18 -15.18 -8.85 -1.53
N ALA A 19 -14.38 -9.80 -2.05
CA ALA A 19 -14.83 -11.13 -2.43
C ALA A 19 -14.97 -12.09 -1.24
N ALA A 20 -14.31 -11.78 -0.11
CA ALA A 20 -14.23 -12.66 1.05
C ALA A 20 -15.60 -13.16 1.56
N PRO A 21 -16.68 -12.36 1.61
CA PRO A 21 -18.01 -12.85 2.00
C PRO A 21 -18.51 -13.98 1.08
N GLN A 22 -18.37 -13.83 -0.24
CA GLN A 22 -18.77 -14.83 -1.23
C GLN A 22 -17.89 -16.08 -1.14
N VAL A 23 -16.58 -15.91 -0.96
CA VAL A 23 -15.65 -17.02 -0.73
C VAL A 23 -16.07 -17.82 0.50
N TRP A 24 -16.30 -17.17 1.64
CA TRP A 24 -16.68 -17.85 2.87
C TRP A 24 -18.10 -18.43 2.82
N ALA A 25 -19.03 -17.84 2.08
CA ALA A 25 -20.34 -18.43 1.83
C ALA A 25 -20.23 -19.75 1.04
N ALA A 26 -19.33 -19.82 0.05
CA ALA A 26 -19.09 -21.02 -0.74
C ALA A 26 -18.30 -22.10 0.03
N LEU A 27 -17.29 -21.70 0.81
CA LEU A 27 -16.47 -22.64 1.58
C LEU A 27 -17.19 -23.14 2.85
N GLY A 28 -17.91 -22.27 3.55
CA GLY A 28 -18.46 -22.53 4.88
C GLY A 28 -17.38 -22.63 5.97
N ASP A 29 -17.76 -23.17 7.14
CA ASP A 29 -16.82 -23.41 8.24
C ASP A 29 -16.02 -24.70 8.05
N VAL A 30 -14.98 -24.64 7.23
CA VAL A 30 -14.12 -25.79 6.91
C VAL A 30 -13.17 -26.13 8.06
N ASP A 31 -12.93 -27.44 8.27
CA ASP A 31 -11.97 -27.95 9.27
C ASP A 31 -10.53 -27.56 8.92
N HIS A 32 -10.23 -27.45 7.62
CA HIS A 32 -8.95 -26.96 7.15
C HIS A 32 -9.12 -25.90 6.06
N TYR A 33 -8.45 -24.77 6.18
CA TYR A 33 -8.41 -23.73 5.16
C TYR A 33 -7.02 -23.63 4.55
N VAL A 34 -6.95 -23.53 3.22
CA VAL A 34 -5.71 -23.39 2.45
C VAL A 34 -5.78 -22.20 1.50
N GLU A 35 -4.73 -21.38 1.48
CA GLU A 35 -4.59 -20.23 0.55
C GLU A 35 -3.20 -20.28 -0.11
N PRO A 36 -3.06 -20.90 -1.30
CA PRO A 36 -1.74 -21.12 -1.94
C PRO A 36 -1.05 -19.84 -2.45
N PHE A 37 -1.82 -18.77 -2.66
CA PHE A 37 -1.40 -17.44 -3.11
C PHE A 37 -1.90 -16.41 -2.09
N ALA A 38 -1.27 -16.42 -0.93
CA ALA A 38 -1.75 -15.74 0.27
C ALA A 38 -1.77 -14.21 0.13
N GLY A 39 -0.74 -13.63 -0.49
CA GLY A 39 -0.57 -12.20 -0.58
C GLY A 39 -0.82 -11.48 0.75
N SER A 40 -1.85 -10.64 0.76
CA SER A 40 -2.26 -9.85 1.93
C SER A 40 -3.10 -10.57 2.98
N LEU A 41 -3.42 -11.86 2.79
CA LEU A 41 -4.31 -12.64 3.65
C LEU A 41 -5.71 -12.04 3.77
N ALA A 42 -6.14 -11.25 2.79
CA ALA A 42 -7.38 -10.49 2.86
C ALA A 42 -8.61 -11.37 3.09
N VAL A 43 -8.63 -12.57 2.50
CA VAL A 43 -9.71 -13.55 2.66
C VAL A 43 -9.61 -14.26 4.01
N LEU A 44 -8.43 -14.76 4.39
CA LEU A 44 -8.20 -15.40 5.70
C LEU A 44 -8.55 -14.48 6.89
N LEU A 45 -8.12 -13.21 6.85
CA LEU A 45 -8.36 -12.26 7.93
C LEU A 45 -9.84 -11.91 8.08
N ARG A 46 -10.64 -12.11 7.02
CA ARG A 46 -12.09 -11.93 6.99
C ARG A 46 -12.88 -13.21 7.22
N ARG A 47 -12.22 -14.31 7.63
CA ARG A 47 -12.93 -15.52 8.04
C ARG A 47 -13.94 -15.19 9.14
N PRO A 48 -15.24 -15.43 8.95
CA PRO A 48 -16.26 -15.08 9.94
C PRO A 48 -16.27 -16.05 11.13
N HIS A 49 -15.73 -17.25 10.93
CA HIS A 49 -15.67 -18.30 11.94
C HIS A 49 -14.54 -18.05 12.95
N PRO A 50 -14.68 -18.44 14.23
CA PRO A 50 -13.63 -18.25 15.22
C PRO A 50 -12.29 -18.86 14.79
N CYS A 51 -11.21 -18.06 14.89
CA CYS A 51 -9.85 -18.51 14.59
C CYS A 51 -9.23 -19.29 15.75
N ASN A 52 -8.06 -19.92 15.52
CA ASN A 52 -7.25 -20.59 16.54
C ASN A 52 -7.98 -21.69 17.36
N ARG A 53 -9.05 -22.29 16.81
CA ARG A 53 -9.79 -23.40 17.44
C ARG A 53 -9.04 -24.72 17.36
N SER A 54 -9.19 -25.55 18.39
CA SER A 54 -8.68 -26.92 18.39
C SER A 54 -9.23 -27.72 17.21
N TYR A 55 -8.37 -28.49 16.54
CA TYR A 55 -8.68 -29.33 15.38
C TYR A 55 -9.08 -28.58 14.09
N TYR A 56 -9.13 -27.25 14.11
CA TYR A 56 -9.20 -26.43 12.92
C TYR A 56 -7.79 -25.94 12.57
N SER A 57 -7.46 -25.89 11.29
CA SER A 57 -6.14 -25.44 10.86
C SER A 57 -6.22 -24.57 9.62
N GLU A 58 -5.28 -23.65 9.51
CA GLU A 58 -5.19 -22.70 8.40
C GLU A 58 -3.76 -22.78 7.86
N THR A 59 -3.61 -22.90 6.54
CA THR A 59 -2.32 -22.98 5.88
C THR A 59 -2.30 -22.03 4.70
N VAL A 60 -1.29 -21.19 4.64
CA VAL A 60 -1.13 -20.18 3.59
C VAL A 60 0.24 -20.33 2.98
N ASN A 61 0.40 -19.90 1.73
CA ASN A 61 1.67 -19.96 1.02
C ASN A 61 1.86 -18.69 0.20
N ASP A 62 3.11 -18.25 0.07
CA ASP A 62 3.47 -17.27 -0.94
C ASP A 62 4.90 -17.51 -1.44
N LEU A 63 5.19 -17.08 -2.66
CA LEU A 63 6.52 -17.17 -3.24
C LEU A 63 7.43 -16.06 -2.71
N ASP A 64 6.90 -14.86 -2.42
CA ASP A 64 7.72 -13.71 -2.04
C ASP A 64 8.28 -13.83 -0.61
N GLY A 65 9.60 -13.97 -0.52
CA GLY A 65 10.32 -14.05 0.75
C GLY A 65 10.20 -12.81 1.63
N LEU A 66 10.05 -11.60 1.05
CA LEU A 66 9.84 -10.37 1.83
C LEU A 66 8.47 -10.38 2.50
N LEU A 67 7.44 -10.83 1.78
CA LEU A 67 6.09 -10.99 2.32
C LEU A 67 6.07 -12.04 3.44
N VAL A 68 6.73 -13.17 3.26
CA VAL A 68 6.84 -14.22 4.30
C VAL A 68 7.63 -13.72 5.51
N ASN A 69 8.72 -12.97 5.31
CA ASN A 69 9.43 -12.29 6.39
C ASN A 69 8.54 -11.29 7.13
N ALA A 70 7.69 -10.55 6.41
CA ALA A 70 6.74 -9.62 7.02
C ALA A 70 5.75 -10.34 7.95
N TRP A 71 5.10 -11.41 7.48
CA TRP A 71 4.17 -12.17 8.30
C TRP A 71 4.84 -12.84 9.51
N ARG A 72 6.03 -13.41 9.34
CA ARG A 72 6.80 -13.98 10.46
C ARG A 72 7.22 -12.92 11.48
N SER A 73 7.67 -11.76 11.00
CA SER A 73 8.08 -10.65 11.88
C SER A 73 6.90 -10.05 12.64
N ILE A 74 5.72 -9.94 12.03
CA ILE A 74 4.49 -9.54 12.74
C ILE A 74 4.16 -10.54 13.83
N GLN A 75 4.33 -11.85 13.58
CA GLN A 75 4.08 -12.88 14.57
C GLN A 75 5.06 -12.80 15.75
N LEU A 76 6.37 -12.64 15.48
CA LEU A 76 7.43 -12.74 16.49
C LEU A 76 7.78 -11.42 17.19
N ALA A 77 7.71 -10.30 16.48
CA ALA A 77 8.09 -8.97 16.99
C ALA A 77 7.13 -7.87 16.47
N PRO A 78 5.83 -7.94 16.81
CA PRO A 78 4.83 -7.01 16.31
C PRO A 78 5.15 -5.54 16.60
N ASP A 79 5.73 -5.25 17.76
CA ASP A 79 6.07 -3.88 18.17
C ASP A 79 7.22 -3.33 17.33
N ALA A 80 8.28 -4.11 17.11
CA ALA A 80 9.40 -3.69 16.26
C ALA A 80 8.98 -3.49 14.79
N VAL A 81 8.03 -4.29 14.29
CA VAL A 81 7.44 -4.08 12.96
C VAL A 81 6.63 -2.78 12.92
N ALA A 82 5.83 -2.50 13.95
CA ALA A 82 5.08 -1.25 14.06
C ALA A 82 6.01 -0.03 14.08
N ASP A 83 7.09 -0.09 14.86
CA ASP A 83 8.10 0.97 14.94
C ASP A 83 8.76 1.24 13.59
N ALA A 84 9.14 0.17 12.87
CA ALA A 84 9.74 0.30 11.55
C ALA A 84 8.74 0.80 10.49
N ALA A 85 7.44 0.55 10.67
CA ALA A 85 6.40 1.00 9.75
C ALA A 85 5.83 2.41 10.05
N SER A 86 6.11 2.98 11.23
CA SER A 86 5.54 4.25 11.69
C SER A 86 6.43 5.46 11.36
N TRP A 87 6.61 5.76 10.07
CA TRP A 87 7.47 6.87 9.62
C TRP A 87 6.79 7.85 8.69
N PRO A 88 7.14 9.16 8.74
CA PRO A 88 6.72 10.12 7.72
C PRO A 88 7.28 9.71 6.35
N VAL A 89 6.52 10.01 5.30
CA VAL A 89 6.95 9.69 3.93
C VAL A 89 7.89 10.79 3.43
N SER A 90 9.15 10.44 3.21
CA SER A 90 10.12 11.29 2.49
C SER A 90 10.72 10.51 1.32
N GLU A 91 10.92 11.17 0.17
CA GLU A 91 11.39 10.50 -1.03
C GLU A 91 12.78 9.86 -0.83
N ALA A 92 13.71 10.56 -0.17
CA ALA A 92 15.06 10.06 0.04
C ALA A 92 15.07 8.79 0.92
N ASP A 93 14.29 8.78 2.00
CA ASP A 93 14.16 7.62 2.89
C ASP A 93 13.43 6.46 2.20
N LEU A 94 12.42 6.75 1.37
CA LEU A 94 11.72 5.75 0.57
C LEU A 94 12.69 4.99 -0.35
N HIS A 95 13.58 5.71 -1.05
CA HIS A 95 14.60 5.07 -1.89
C HIS A 95 15.63 4.30 -1.09
N ALA A 96 16.09 4.84 0.06
CA ALA A 96 17.05 4.16 0.92
C ALA A 96 16.50 2.81 1.41
N ARG A 97 15.25 2.79 1.89
CA ARG A 97 14.56 1.56 2.33
C ARG A 97 14.27 0.62 1.17
N HIS A 98 13.86 1.13 0.01
CA HIS A 98 13.65 0.31 -1.20
C HIS A 98 14.94 -0.42 -1.60
N LEU A 99 16.07 0.29 -1.62
CA LEU A 99 17.38 -0.30 -1.92
C LEU A 99 17.80 -1.33 -0.86
N ALA A 100 17.54 -1.07 0.41
CA ALA A 100 17.80 -2.03 1.49
C ALA A 100 16.98 -3.33 1.31
N LEU A 101 15.71 -3.23 0.90
CA LEU A 101 14.84 -4.38 0.62
C LEU A 101 15.28 -5.17 -0.62
N VAL A 102 15.70 -4.46 -1.68
CA VAL A 102 16.30 -5.10 -2.86
C VAL A 102 17.59 -5.82 -2.49
N ARG A 103 18.42 -5.19 -1.65
CA ARG A 103 19.65 -5.80 -1.12
C ARG A 103 19.35 -7.04 -0.27
N TRP A 104 18.34 -6.98 0.60
CA TRP A 104 17.88 -8.12 1.39
C TRP A 104 17.56 -9.33 0.51
N LYS A 105 16.91 -9.10 -0.64
CA LYS A 105 16.65 -10.15 -1.64
C LYS A 105 17.95 -10.64 -2.30
N SER A 106 18.82 -9.73 -2.75
CA SER A 106 20.07 -10.12 -3.43
C SER A 106 21.04 -10.89 -2.53
N GLU A 107 21.02 -10.60 -1.22
CA GLU A 107 21.82 -11.28 -0.21
C GLU A 107 21.22 -12.61 0.27
N ARG A 108 20.13 -13.07 -0.34
CA ARG A 108 19.53 -14.39 -0.04
C ARG A 108 19.15 -14.54 1.43
N GLN A 109 18.59 -13.47 2.01
CA GLN A 109 18.14 -13.47 3.40
C GLN A 109 16.91 -14.37 3.62
N LEU A 110 16.19 -14.75 2.57
CA LEU A 110 15.15 -15.78 2.64
C LEU A 110 15.74 -17.14 3.07
N GLU A 111 16.90 -17.51 2.57
CA GLU A 111 17.58 -18.75 2.94
C GLU A 111 18.03 -18.71 4.41
N ARG A 112 18.38 -17.53 4.92
CA ARG A 112 18.62 -17.35 6.36
C ARG A 112 17.32 -17.50 7.17
N LEU A 113 16.19 -16.97 6.68
CA LEU A 113 14.85 -17.18 7.25
C LEU A 113 14.48 -18.66 7.33
N MET A 114 14.91 -19.46 6.36
CA MET A 114 14.71 -20.91 6.33
C MET A 114 15.68 -21.67 7.25
N GLY A 115 16.91 -21.17 7.40
CA GLY A 115 17.99 -21.85 8.14
C GLY A 115 18.02 -21.58 9.65
N ASP A 116 17.36 -20.52 10.12
CA ASP A 116 17.39 -20.11 11.52
C ASP A 116 15.96 -20.01 12.11
N PRO A 117 15.64 -20.80 13.15
CA PRO A 117 14.31 -20.79 13.77
C PRO A 117 13.97 -19.48 14.50
N LEU A 118 14.96 -18.67 14.86
CA LEU A 118 14.76 -17.38 15.54
C LEU A 118 14.91 -16.21 14.59
N PHE A 119 15.54 -16.39 13.43
CA PHE A 119 15.72 -15.29 12.49
C PHE A 119 14.38 -14.83 11.91
N HIS A 120 14.19 -13.53 11.96
CA HIS A 120 13.27 -12.73 11.17
C HIS A 120 13.84 -11.31 11.13
N ASP A 121 13.47 -10.51 10.14
CA ASP A 121 13.92 -9.13 10.01
C ASP A 121 12.74 -8.15 10.18
N PRO A 122 12.47 -7.68 11.41
CA PRO A 122 11.33 -6.83 11.69
C PRO A 122 11.48 -5.42 11.10
N VAL A 123 12.72 -4.96 10.90
CA VAL A 123 13.01 -3.66 10.27
C VAL A 123 12.64 -3.72 8.80
N MET A 124 13.11 -4.74 8.08
CA MET A 124 12.77 -4.93 6.67
C MET A 124 11.28 -5.21 6.49
N ALA A 125 10.66 -5.97 7.40
CA ALA A 125 9.21 -6.17 7.41
C ALA A 125 8.45 -4.83 7.48
N GLY A 126 8.74 -4.01 8.49
CA GLY A 126 8.06 -2.72 8.67
C GLY A 126 8.32 -1.74 7.51
N TRP A 127 9.55 -1.66 7.02
CA TRP A 127 9.90 -0.84 5.85
C TRP A 127 9.22 -1.31 4.58
N TRP A 128 9.09 -2.62 4.38
CA TRP A 128 8.37 -3.17 3.24
C TRP A 128 6.88 -2.82 3.31
N MET A 129 6.24 -2.95 4.47
CA MET A 129 4.82 -2.60 4.68
C MET A 129 4.54 -1.10 4.48
N TRP A 130 5.38 -0.27 5.08
CA TRP A 130 5.33 1.18 4.92
C TRP A 130 5.57 1.60 3.47
N GLY A 131 6.55 0.97 2.82
CA GLY A 131 6.88 1.19 1.41
C GLY A 131 5.73 0.80 0.49
N GLN A 132 5.13 -0.38 0.68
CA GLN A 132 3.91 -0.80 -0.04
C GLN A 132 2.76 0.19 0.11
N SER A 133 2.65 0.85 1.25
CA SER A 133 1.61 1.87 1.51
C SER A 133 1.95 3.24 0.94
N SER A 134 3.23 3.53 0.70
CA SER A 134 3.75 4.84 0.28
C SER A 134 4.10 4.89 -1.22
N TRP A 135 4.39 3.74 -1.83
CA TRP A 135 4.87 3.63 -3.20
C TRP A 135 3.74 3.92 -4.20
N ILE A 136 3.97 4.92 -5.05
CA ILE A 136 3.01 5.37 -6.07
C ILE A 136 3.25 4.73 -7.44
N GLY A 137 4.34 3.97 -7.57
CA GLY A 137 4.75 3.33 -8.82
C GLY A 137 4.38 1.85 -8.90
N SER A 138 4.81 1.20 -9.98
CA SER A 138 4.84 -0.25 -10.09
C SER A 138 6.15 -0.85 -9.55
N CYS A 139 6.20 -2.18 -9.40
CA CYS A 139 7.46 -2.91 -9.18
C CYS A 139 8.21 -2.58 -7.86
N TRP A 140 7.48 -2.30 -6.77
CA TRP A 140 8.09 -2.19 -5.44
C TRP A 140 8.90 -3.47 -5.12
N CYS A 141 10.15 -3.30 -4.70
CA CYS A 141 11.10 -4.39 -4.44
C CYS A 141 11.31 -5.41 -5.60
N SER A 142 11.05 -5.03 -6.86
CA SER A 142 11.38 -5.89 -8.02
C SER A 142 12.87 -6.15 -8.16
N GLY A 143 13.70 -5.18 -7.75
CA GLY A 143 15.13 -5.18 -8.06
C GLY A 143 15.41 -4.78 -9.50
N THR A 144 14.42 -4.33 -10.26
CA THR A 144 14.58 -3.91 -11.65
C THR A 144 14.54 -2.39 -11.71
N GLY A 145 15.71 -1.76 -11.82
CA GLY A 145 15.79 -0.31 -11.90
C GLY A 145 17.21 0.22 -12.13
N PRO A 146 17.35 1.41 -12.69
CA PRO A 146 18.66 1.95 -13.06
C PRO A 146 19.40 2.60 -11.88
N TRP A 147 18.82 2.65 -10.68
CA TRP A 147 19.46 3.28 -9.52
C TRP A 147 19.88 2.24 -8.50
N ALA A 148 21.16 2.21 -8.15
CA ALA A 148 21.73 1.29 -7.18
C ALA A 148 22.67 2.04 -6.22
N VAL A 149 23.04 1.39 -5.11
CA VAL A 149 24.04 1.92 -4.18
C VAL A 149 25.43 1.60 -4.74
N GLY A 150 26.24 2.64 -4.98
CA GLY A 150 27.65 2.50 -5.37
C GLY A 150 28.55 2.21 -4.17
N ASP A 151 29.83 1.96 -4.43
CA ASP A 151 30.81 1.57 -3.39
C ASP A 151 31.02 2.63 -2.31
N ASP A 152 30.74 3.90 -2.60
CA ASP A 152 30.81 5.02 -1.65
C ASP A 152 29.55 5.18 -0.78
N GLY A 153 28.58 4.28 -0.92
CA GLY A 153 27.31 4.28 -0.20
C GLY A 153 26.28 5.26 -0.77
N ARG A 154 26.57 5.95 -1.88
CA ARG A 154 25.62 6.87 -2.52
C ARG A 154 24.83 6.16 -3.61
N ILE A 155 23.62 6.65 -3.86
CA ILE A 155 22.82 6.17 -4.98
C ILE A 155 23.35 6.76 -6.29
N GLU A 156 23.60 5.90 -7.27
CA GLU A 156 24.04 6.31 -8.60
C GLU A 156 23.23 5.60 -9.70
N LYS A 157 23.21 6.22 -10.89
CA LYS A 157 22.52 5.66 -12.03
C LYS A 157 23.45 4.71 -12.78
N THR A 158 23.16 3.42 -12.75
CA THR A 158 23.94 2.40 -13.45
C THR A 158 23.68 2.45 -14.96
N ARG A 159 24.71 2.21 -15.77
CA ARG A 159 24.58 2.09 -17.22
C ARG A 159 24.21 0.64 -17.57
N GLY A 160 22.94 0.40 -17.84
CA GLY A 160 22.39 -0.92 -18.12
C GLY A 160 21.58 -1.43 -16.93
N GLY A 161 20.35 -1.87 -17.18
CA GLY A 161 19.41 -2.34 -16.14
C GLY A 161 20.07 -3.39 -15.25
N GLY A 162 20.27 -3.05 -13.98
CA GLY A 162 20.88 -3.90 -12.96
C GLY A 162 19.96 -4.08 -11.77
N VAL A 163 20.48 -4.71 -10.70
CA VAL A 163 19.77 -4.91 -9.42
C VAL A 163 19.64 -3.56 -8.71
N GLY A 164 18.50 -2.90 -8.89
CA GLY A 164 18.30 -1.51 -8.46
C GLY A 164 16.82 -1.12 -8.37
N VAL A 165 16.58 0.18 -8.22
CA VAL A 165 15.25 0.77 -8.04
C VAL A 165 14.95 1.82 -9.11
N ALA A 166 13.67 1.99 -9.41
CA ALA A 166 13.20 3.10 -10.25
C ALA A 166 12.95 4.33 -9.36
N ARG A 167 13.20 5.53 -9.90
CA ARG A 167 12.80 6.80 -9.28
C ARG A 167 11.60 7.36 -10.03
N GLN A 168 10.41 6.84 -9.74
CA GLN A 168 9.19 7.28 -10.43
C GLN A 168 8.75 8.64 -9.90
N LEU A 169 8.46 9.57 -10.80
CA LEU A 169 7.97 10.90 -10.45
C LEU A 169 6.44 10.92 -10.42
N PRO A 170 5.80 11.59 -9.43
CA PRO A 170 4.37 11.83 -9.47
C PRO A 170 4.00 12.53 -10.79
N HIS A 171 3.02 12.00 -11.51
CA HIS A 171 2.51 12.65 -12.72
C HIS A 171 1.67 13.87 -12.31
N LEU A 172 2.26 15.07 -12.39
CA LEU A 172 1.64 16.33 -11.97
C LEU A 172 0.97 17.13 -13.10
N SER A 173 1.01 16.65 -14.35
CA SER A 173 0.27 17.27 -15.47
C SER A 173 -1.13 16.65 -15.65
N ASN A 174 -2.00 17.36 -16.36
CA ASN A 174 -3.43 17.05 -16.56
C ASN A 174 -4.18 16.98 -15.22
N ASP A 175 -5.05 15.99 -15.02
CA ASP A 175 -5.77 15.80 -13.75
C ASP A 175 -4.92 15.23 -12.60
N GLY A 176 -3.64 14.94 -12.85
CA GLY A 176 -2.78 14.15 -11.98
C GLY A 176 -3.09 12.65 -12.06
N GLN A 177 -2.21 11.80 -11.57
CA GLN A 177 -2.49 10.37 -11.40
C GLN A 177 -2.42 9.98 -9.91
N GLY A 178 -3.17 8.93 -9.53
CA GLY A 178 -3.19 8.40 -8.16
C GLY A 178 -3.82 9.36 -7.15
N VAL A 179 -3.18 9.55 -5.99
CA VAL A 179 -3.66 10.41 -4.90
C VAL A 179 -3.80 11.89 -5.29
N ASN A 180 -3.15 12.29 -6.38
CA ASN A 180 -3.24 13.65 -6.91
C ASN A 180 -4.41 13.81 -7.91
N HIS A 181 -5.20 12.78 -8.22
CA HIS A 181 -6.31 12.89 -9.14
C HIS A 181 -7.49 13.71 -8.56
N ALA A 182 -8.27 14.42 -9.39
CA ALA A 182 -9.39 15.23 -8.90
C ALA A 182 -10.52 14.39 -8.26
N GLY A 183 -10.69 13.14 -8.71
CA GLY A 183 -11.74 12.22 -8.24
C GLY A 183 -11.45 11.46 -6.95
N THR A 184 -10.24 11.55 -6.37
CA THR A 184 -9.85 10.93 -5.10
C THR A 184 -10.00 11.88 -3.90
N ARG A 185 -10.61 13.06 -4.12
CA ARG A 185 -10.84 14.09 -3.10
C ARG A 185 -12.07 13.75 -2.26
N GLU A 186 -12.02 14.07 -0.97
CA GLU A 186 -13.20 14.03 -0.10
C GLU A 186 -14.29 14.99 -0.63
N PRO A 187 -15.58 14.61 -0.59
CA PRO A 187 -16.68 15.51 -0.97
C PRO A 187 -16.61 16.81 -0.16
N GLY A 188 -16.50 17.96 -0.86
CA GLY A 188 -16.46 19.29 -0.23
C GLY A 188 -15.05 19.90 -0.06
N VAL A 189 -13.97 19.18 -0.40
CA VAL A 189 -12.60 19.72 -0.32
C VAL A 189 -12.14 20.26 -1.70
N ASP A 190 -12.29 21.57 -1.91
CA ASP A 190 -11.71 22.27 -3.07
C ASP A 190 -10.28 22.76 -2.76
N ARG A 191 -9.28 21.93 -3.07
CA ARG A 191 -7.90 22.40 -3.18
C ARG A 191 -7.71 22.98 -4.58
N LYS A 192 -7.85 24.30 -4.69
CA LYS A 192 -7.47 25.05 -5.89
C LYS A 192 -6.00 24.80 -6.18
N ARG A 193 -5.72 23.86 -7.10
CA ARG A 193 -4.36 23.62 -7.60
C ARG A 193 -3.89 24.89 -8.32
N PRO A 194 -2.66 25.37 -8.08
CA PRO A 194 -2.07 26.38 -8.94
C PRO A 194 -1.98 25.80 -10.37
N HIS A 195 -2.74 26.36 -11.32
CA HIS A 195 -2.67 25.96 -12.72
C HIS A 195 -1.38 26.58 -13.30
N ILE A 196 -0.35 25.75 -13.56
CA ILE A 196 1.00 26.23 -13.94
C ILE A 196 1.25 26.14 -15.45
N GLY A 197 0.48 25.30 -16.17
CA GLY A 197 0.50 25.16 -17.64
C GLY A 197 -0.67 25.87 -18.35
N ASN A 198 -0.49 26.15 -19.65
CA ASN A 198 -1.40 26.87 -20.55
C ASN A 198 -1.94 28.18 -19.96
N ASP A 199 -1.09 29.20 -19.91
CA ASP A 199 -1.37 30.57 -19.44
C ASP A 199 -1.87 30.75 -18.00
N GLY A 200 -1.99 29.65 -17.24
CA GLY A 200 -2.39 29.67 -15.84
C GLY A 200 -3.85 30.13 -15.63
N GLN A 201 -4.42 29.78 -14.48
CA GLN A 201 -5.78 30.14 -14.11
C GLN A 201 -5.82 30.64 -12.66
N GLY A 202 -6.84 31.44 -12.32
CA GLY A 202 -6.97 32.08 -11.00
C GLY A 202 -6.01 33.25 -10.82
N VAL A 203 -5.34 33.33 -9.66
CA VAL A 203 -4.36 34.40 -9.33
C VAL A 203 -3.17 34.49 -10.30
N ASN A 204 -3.01 33.51 -11.20
CA ASN A 204 -1.96 33.46 -12.21
C ASN A 204 -2.43 33.91 -13.62
N ARG A 205 -3.70 34.30 -13.80
CA ARG A 205 -4.24 34.75 -15.10
C ARG A 205 -3.60 36.07 -15.56
N PRO A 206 -3.29 36.25 -16.85
CA PRO A 206 -2.74 37.52 -17.37
C PRO A 206 -3.65 38.73 -17.14
N GLN A 207 -4.98 38.54 -17.18
CA GLN A 207 -5.95 39.63 -17.08
C GLN A 207 -6.17 40.18 -15.65
N LEU A 208 -5.61 39.53 -14.63
CA LEU A 208 -5.64 40.00 -13.22
C LEU A 208 -4.38 40.77 -12.84
N ARG A 209 -3.52 41.11 -13.80
CA ARG A 209 -2.27 41.86 -13.60
C ARG A 209 -2.53 43.35 -13.78
N GLU A 210 -1.94 44.18 -12.93
CA GLU A 210 -1.93 45.64 -13.17
C GLU A 210 -1.16 45.97 -14.47
N PRO A 211 -1.60 46.97 -15.24
CA PRO A 211 -0.92 47.39 -16.47
C PRO A 211 0.56 47.74 -16.19
N GLY A 212 1.48 47.06 -16.88
CA GLY A 212 2.93 47.29 -16.74
C GLY A 212 3.69 46.27 -15.88
N VAL A 213 3.02 45.29 -15.26
CA VAL A 213 3.70 44.24 -14.48
C VAL A 213 3.97 43.00 -15.35
N ASP A 214 5.20 42.88 -15.85
CA ASP A 214 5.73 41.66 -16.48
C ASP A 214 6.54 40.84 -15.47
N ARG A 215 6.14 39.58 -15.24
CA ARG A 215 6.92 38.62 -14.44
C ARG A 215 7.46 37.54 -15.36
N LYS A 216 8.71 37.69 -15.78
CA LYS A 216 9.45 36.66 -16.50
C LYS A 216 9.73 35.48 -15.56
N ARG A 217 9.22 34.29 -15.92
CA ARG A 217 9.48 33.05 -15.18
C ARG A 217 10.97 32.67 -15.33
N PRO A 218 11.66 32.20 -14.27
CA PRO A 218 13.02 31.70 -14.41
C PRO A 218 13.03 30.41 -15.26
N HIS A 219 13.73 30.41 -16.39
CA HIS A 219 13.97 29.23 -17.21
C HIS A 219 15.20 28.50 -16.65
N LEU A 220 15.04 27.27 -16.16
CA LEU A 220 16.07 26.53 -15.40
C LEU A 220 16.69 25.34 -16.18
N SER A 221 16.41 25.19 -17.47
CA SER A 221 17.13 24.25 -18.35
C SER A 221 18.11 24.98 -19.30
N ASP A 222 19.03 24.22 -19.90
CA ASP A 222 20.03 24.67 -20.90
C ASP A 222 20.91 25.83 -20.44
N GLY A 223 21.52 25.68 -19.26
CA GLY A 223 22.46 26.68 -18.71
C GLY A 223 21.79 27.95 -18.16
N GLY A 224 20.45 28.02 -18.18
CA GLY A 224 19.64 29.14 -17.68
C GLY A 224 19.74 30.38 -18.57
N GLN A 225 18.66 31.16 -18.71
CA GLN A 225 18.68 32.43 -19.44
C GLN A 225 18.43 33.63 -18.51
N GLY A 226 19.01 34.78 -18.86
CA GLY A 226 18.92 36.03 -18.09
C GLY A 226 20.02 36.14 -17.01
N VAL A 227 19.65 36.58 -15.80
CA VAL A 227 20.58 36.79 -14.67
C VAL A 227 21.27 35.50 -14.18
N ASN A 228 20.82 34.34 -14.66
CA ASN A 228 21.38 33.03 -14.33
C ASN A 228 22.25 32.42 -15.45
N HIS A 229 22.38 33.06 -16.61
CA HIS A 229 23.24 32.59 -17.71
C HIS A 229 24.72 32.84 -17.36
N ALA A 230 25.60 31.84 -17.52
CA ALA A 230 26.99 31.94 -17.06
C ALA A 230 27.81 33.05 -17.76
N GLY A 231 27.44 33.40 -19.01
CA GLY A 231 28.12 34.41 -19.84
C GLY A 231 27.74 35.88 -19.60
N THR A 232 26.81 36.19 -18.68
CA THR A 232 26.40 37.58 -18.36
C THR A 232 27.02 38.11 -17.06
N ARG A 233 28.05 37.44 -16.55
CA ARG A 233 28.75 37.81 -15.32
C ARG A 233 29.88 38.80 -15.64
N GLU A 234 29.89 39.97 -14.98
CA GLU A 234 31.05 40.86 -15.05
C GLU A 234 32.27 40.25 -14.32
N PRO A 235 33.50 40.42 -14.84
CA PRO A 235 34.70 39.92 -14.19
C PRO A 235 34.88 40.56 -12.79
N GLY A 236 34.88 39.74 -11.74
CA GLY A 236 35.17 40.16 -10.36
C GLY A 236 33.98 40.16 -9.38
N VAL A 237 32.76 39.86 -9.82
CA VAL A 237 31.60 39.87 -8.91
C VAL A 237 31.42 38.51 -8.20
N ALA A 238 31.83 38.44 -6.94
CA ALA A 238 31.42 37.39 -6.00
C ALA A 238 30.26 37.91 -5.13
N ARG A 239 29.17 37.15 -5.02
CA ARG A 239 28.11 37.45 -4.05
C ARG A 239 28.37 36.71 -2.74
N GLN A 240 28.61 37.46 -1.68
CA GLN A 240 28.57 36.96 -0.30
C GLN A 240 27.12 36.95 0.21
N LEU A 241 26.76 35.91 0.95
CA LEU A 241 25.45 35.75 1.57
C LEU A 241 25.22 36.82 2.66
N PRO A 242 23.96 37.18 2.99
CA PRO A 242 23.68 38.18 4.02
C PRO A 242 24.15 37.72 5.41
N HIS A 243 24.98 38.53 6.08
CA HIS A 243 25.42 38.31 7.45
C HIS A 243 24.34 38.79 8.44
N LEU A 244 23.74 37.87 9.19
CA LEU A 244 22.58 38.11 10.06
C LEU A 244 22.89 38.13 11.57
N SER A 245 24.16 38.23 11.97
CA SER A 245 24.57 38.49 13.36
C SER A 245 25.33 39.82 13.50
N ASN A 246 25.29 40.40 14.71
CA ASN A 246 25.87 41.68 15.15
C ASN A 246 25.53 42.89 14.26
N ASP A 247 24.50 43.64 14.66
CA ASP A 247 23.94 44.90 14.09
C ASP A 247 23.69 44.97 12.57
N GLY A 248 24.01 43.93 11.82
CA GLY A 248 23.83 43.84 10.38
C GLY A 248 24.71 44.84 9.61
N GLN A 249 24.87 44.60 8.31
CA GLN A 249 25.49 45.56 7.39
C GLN A 249 24.59 45.83 6.19
N GLY A 250 24.76 47.01 5.56
CA GLY A 250 23.99 47.44 4.40
C GLY A 250 22.60 47.98 4.75
N VAL A 251 21.56 47.61 3.98
CA VAL A 251 20.18 48.10 4.15
C VAL A 251 19.53 47.77 5.50
N ASN A 252 20.19 46.94 6.32
CA ASN A 252 19.76 46.57 7.67
C ASN A 252 20.47 47.37 8.77
N HIS A 253 21.45 48.21 8.43
CA HIS A 253 22.20 49.05 9.36
C HIS A 253 21.30 50.15 9.94
N ALA A 254 21.43 50.46 11.23
CA ALA A 254 20.54 51.40 11.93
C ALA A 254 20.61 52.83 11.36
N GLY A 255 21.75 53.23 10.81
CA GLY A 255 21.99 54.57 10.27
C GLY A 255 21.35 54.89 8.91
N THR A 256 20.68 53.93 8.25
CA THR A 256 20.02 54.15 6.94
C THR A 256 18.49 54.24 7.05
N ARG A 257 17.95 54.49 8.25
CA ARG A 257 16.50 54.51 8.52
C ARG A 257 15.93 55.92 8.45
N GLU A 258 14.75 56.09 7.84
CA GLU A 258 14.01 57.36 7.87
C GLU A 258 13.55 57.72 9.30
N PRO A 259 13.56 59.01 9.69
CA PRO A 259 13.14 59.44 11.03
C PRO A 259 11.68 59.05 11.31
N GLY A 260 11.46 58.31 12.41
CA GLY A 260 10.11 57.91 12.86
C GLY A 260 9.68 56.49 12.50
N VAL A 261 10.51 55.71 11.77
CA VAL A 261 10.21 54.30 11.46
C VAL A 261 10.88 53.36 12.46
N GLU A 262 10.13 52.91 13.47
CA GLU A 262 10.51 51.78 14.31
C GLU A 262 9.97 50.47 13.74
N ARG A 263 10.87 49.53 13.39
CA ARG A 263 10.51 48.12 13.19
C ARG A 263 10.92 47.33 14.40
N ASN A 264 9.95 47.03 15.26
CA ASN A 264 10.12 46.06 16.34
C ASN A 264 10.35 44.67 15.72
N ARG A 265 11.61 44.21 15.74
CA ARG A 265 11.92 42.83 15.41
C ARG A 265 11.28 41.91 16.48
N PRO A 266 10.77 40.73 16.10
CA PRO A 266 10.31 39.77 17.09
C PRO A 266 11.46 39.42 18.05
N HIS A 267 11.28 39.70 19.34
CA HIS A 267 12.23 39.29 20.36
C HIS A 267 12.07 37.78 20.55
N LEU A 268 13.09 36.99 20.24
CA LEU A 268 13.06 35.51 20.32
C LEU A 268 13.80 34.93 21.53
N GLY A 269 14.46 35.77 22.34
CA GLY A 269 15.07 35.39 23.62
C GLY A 269 14.15 35.66 24.82
N ASN A 270 14.41 34.98 25.95
CA ASN A 270 13.70 35.10 27.23
C ASN A 270 12.17 34.94 27.12
N GLY A 271 11.71 33.85 26.50
CA GLY A 271 10.29 33.54 26.34
C GLY A 271 9.55 34.36 25.27
N GLY A 272 10.24 35.28 24.59
CA GLY A 272 9.70 36.10 23.53
C GLY A 272 8.82 37.27 24.01
N GLN A 273 8.62 38.28 23.15
CA GLN A 273 7.76 39.44 23.43
C GLN A 273 6.76 39.68 22.29
N GLY A 274 5.59 40.25 22.61
CA GLY A 274 4.50 40.50 21.65
C GLY A 274 3.69 39.24 21.34
N VAL A 275 3.34 39.03 20.06
CA VAL A 275 2.56 37.89 19.56
C VAL A 275 3.18 36.51 19.85
N ASN A 276 4.46 36.48 20.25
CA ASN A 276 5.18 35.25 20.61
C ASN A 276 5.23 34.99 22.13
N ARG A 277 4.56 35.79 22.97
CA ARG A 277 4.50 35.53 24.42
C ARG A 277 3.73 34.24 24.69
N PRO A 278 4.15 33.41 25.67
CA PRO A 278 3.42 32.19 26.04
C PRO A 278 1.97 32.48 26.41
N GLN A 279 1.69 33.62 27.05
CA GLN A 279 0.34 34.03 27.48
C GLN A 279 -0.58 34.47 26.33
N LEU A 280 -0.06 34.66 25.11
CA LEU A 280 -0.82 35.00 23.90
C LEU A 280 -1.06 33.79 22.99
N ARG A 281 -0.55 32.60 23.37
CA ARG A 281 -0.88 31.35 22.68
C ARG A 281 -2.34 31.01 22.95
N GLU A 282 -3.03 30.50 21.95
CA GLU A 282 -4.39 29.97 22.16
C GLU A 282 -4.36 28.86 23.23
N PRO A 283 -5.39 28.76 24.09
CA PRO A 283 -5.53 27.65 25.02
C PRO A 283 -5.36 26.31 24.28
N GLY A 284 -4.51 25.42 24.81
CA GLY A 284 -4.21 24.11 24.19
C GLY A 284 -3.00 24.04 23.24
N VAL A 285 -2.27 25.14 22.99
CA VAL A 285 -1.04 25.09 22.15
C VAL A 285 0.21 24.63 22.92
N SER A 286 0.16 24.64 24.25
CA SER A 286 1.04 23.85 25.14
C SER A 286 0.53 23.95 26.57
N GLU A 287 -0.51 23.18 26.92
CA GLU A 287 -0.86 22.94 28.32
C GLU A 287 -0.22 21.60 28.72
N SER A 288 0.92 21.66 29.40
CA SER A 288 1.41 20.50 30.14
C SER A 288 1.87 20.99 31.51
N ASP A 289 0.89 21.25 32.37
CA ASP A 289 1.07 21.41 33.82
C ASP A 289 0.99 20.04 34.55
N SER A 290 1.08 18.92 33.83
CA SER A 290 1.18 17.58 34.40
C SER A 290 2.57 16.98 34.18
N ASP A 291 3.16 16.46 35.25
CA ASP A 291 4.34 15.57 35.24
C ASP A 291 4.08 14.24 34.48
N ASP A 292 2.90 14.05 33.90
CA ASP A 292 2.56 12.96 33.00
C ASP A 292 2.56 13.49 31.56
N HIS A 293 3.63 13.13 30.84
CA HIS A 293 3.87 13.12 29.38
C HIS A 293 3.07 14.09 28.47
N PRO A 294 3.74 14.85 27.57
CA PRO A 294 3.04 15.75 26.66
C PRO A 294 2.10 15.00 25.72
N ASP A 295 0.97 15.63 25.35
CA ASP A 295 -0.09 15.20 24.43
C ASP A 295 0.36 14.83 22.99
N TYR A 296 1.66 14.64 22.76
CA TYR A 296 2.17 14.11 21.51
C TYR A 296 2.06 12.59 21.51
N HIS A 297 1.51 12.04 20.43
CA HIS A 297 1.57 10.60 20.19
C HIS A 297 3.04 10.14 20.20
N GLN A 298 3.28 8.94 20.73
CA GLN A 298 4.58 8.27 20.61
C GLN A 298 5.02 8.22 19.14
N MET A 299 6.35 8.18 18.90
CA MET A 299 6.89 8.09 17.52
C MET A 299 6.22 6.96 16.72
N THR A 300 5.93 5.86 17.40
CA THR A 300 5.11 4.78 16.88
C THR A 300 3.65 5.03 17.20
N MET A 301 2.80 5.03 16.18
CA MET A 301 1.36 5.16 16.37
C MET A 301 0.81 4.02 17.25
N PRO A 302 0.19 4.31 18.42
CA PRO A 302 -0.30 3.29 19.34
C PRO A 302 -1.28 2.29 18.70
N GLU A 303 -2.09 2.78 17.78
CA GLU A 303 -3.07 2.03 16.99
C GLU A 303 -2.40 1.02 16.06
N LEU A 304 -1.25 1.38 15.48
CA LEU A 304 -0.46 0.50 14.63
C LEU A 304 0.14 -0.63 15.47
N THR A 305 0.70 -0.30 16.64
CA THR A 305 1.18 -1.31 17.60
C THR A 305 0.06 -2.26 18.02
N ARG A 306 -1.12 -1.73 18.37
CA ARG A 306 -2.28 -2.57 18.71
C ARG A 306 -2.71 -3.47 17.55
N TRP A 307 -2.66 -2.97 16.31
CA TRP A 307 -2.97 -3.78 15.13
C TRP A 307 -1.94 -4.89 14.90
N MET A 308 -0.64 -4.60 14.98
CA MET A 308 0.40 -5.64 14.83
C MET A 308 0.31 -6.71 15.92
N ARG A 309 0.02 -6.33 17.16
CA ARG A 309 -0.23 -7.28 18.26
C ARG A 309 -1.45 -8.15 18.01
N PHE A 310 -2.54 -7.57 17.49
CA PHE A 310 -3.72 -8.34 17.08
C PHE A 310 -3.37 -9.35 15.99
N LEU A 311 -2.64 -8.92 14.95
CA LEU A 311 -2.23 -9.80 13.85
C LEU A 311 -1.30 -10.92 14.34
N SER A 312 -0.36 -10.63 15.24
CA SER A 312 0.47 -11.64 15.90
C SER A 312 -0.38 -12.74 16.54
N ALA A 313 -1.42 -12.35 17.30
CA ALA A 313 -2.34 -13.29 17.91
C ALA A 313 -3.19 -14.05 16.87
N ARG A 314 -3.71 -13.36 15.86
CA ARG A 314 -4.53 -13.96 14.77
C ARG A 314 -3.76 -15.01 13.99
N LEU A 315 -2.46 -14.78 13.77
CA LEU A 315 -1.58 -15.65 12.99
C LEU A 315 -0.94 -16.77 13.80
N ARG A 316 -1.16 -16.82 15.12
CA ARG A 316 -0.46 -17.74 16.03
C ARG A 316 -0.53 -19.22 15.60
N HIS A 317 -1.66 -19.69 15.06
CA HIS A 317 -1.83 -21.07 14.59
C HIS A 317 -1.92 -21.21 13.06
N VAL A 318 -1.66 -20.13 12.31
CA VAL A 318 -1.62 -20.17 10.86
C VAL A 318 -0.26 -20.73 10.42
N ARG A 319 -0.27 -21.75 9.57
CA ARG A 319 0.96 -22.30 8.98
C ARG A 319 1.29 -21.50 7.74
N ILE A 320 2.46 -20.86 7.70
CA ILE A 320 2.90 -20.04 6.57
C ILE A 320 4.00 -20.82 5.85
N LEU A 321 3.69 -21.28 4.64
CA LEU A 321 4.63 -21.89 3.72
C LEU A 321 5.27 -20.81 2.84
N ASN A 322 6.41 -21.14 2.23
CA ASN A 322 7.06 -20.29 1.26
C ASN A 322 7.52 -21.10 0.05
N GLY A 323 7.13 -20.70 -1.17
CA GLY A 323 7.56 -21.32 -2.41
C GLY A 323 6.41 -21.64 -3.37
N ASP A 324 6.63 -22.62 -4.26
CA ASP A 324 5.64 -23.03 -5.27
C ASP A 324 4.30 -23.45 -4.62
N TRP A 325 3.21 -22.90 -5.15
CA TRP A 325 1.83 -23.09 -4.68
C TRP A 325 1.42 -24.58 -4.59
N LYS A 326 1.98 -25.44 -5.46
CA LYS A 326 1.73 -26.89 -5.47
C LYS A 326 2.01 -27.54 -4.12
N ARG A 327 2.93 -26.98 -3.33
CA ARG A 327 3.28 -27.47 -1.99
C ARG A 327 2.11 -27.35 -1.01
N ALA A 328 1.32 -26.29 -1.14
CA ALA A 328 0.17 -26.03 -0.27
C ALA A 328 -1.03 -26.94 -0.58
N VAL A 329 -1.09 -27.50 -1.78
CA VAL A 329 -2.26 -28.24 -2.29
C VAL A 329 -2.05 -29.76 -2.42
N THR A 330 -0.97 -30.29 -1.86
CA THR A 330 -0.74 -31.74 -1.79
C THR A 330 -1.77 -32.41 -0.86
N ASN A 331 -1.96 -33.73 -0.99
CA ASN A 331 -2.78 -34.49 -0.04
C ASN A 331 -2.25 -34.41 1.40
N GLY A 332 -0.93 -34.32 1.58
CA GLY A 332 -0.32 -34.15 2.91
C GLY A 332 -0.65 -32.81 3.54
N ALA A 333 -0.66 -31.74 2.74
CA ALA A 333 -1.01 -30.40 3.20
C ALA A 333 -2.52 -30.25 3.44
N THR A 334 -3.36 -30.77 2.54
CA THR A 334 -4.81 -30.49 2.53
C THR A 334 -5.65 -31.47 3.37
N LYS A 335 -5.28 -32.75 3.45
CA LYS A 335 -6.07 -33.78 4.15
C LYS A 335 -5.64 -33.90 5.62
N SER A 336 -6.01 -32.90 6.42
CA SER A 336 -5.85 -32.96 7.88
C SER A 336 -6.64 -34.12 8.48
N LEU A 337 -6.37 -34.47 9.76
CA LEU A 337 -7.08 -35.56 10.44
C LEU A 337 -8.61 -35.41 10.35
N ARG A 338 -9.12 -34.20 10.58
CA ARG A 338 -10.55 -33.91 10.52
C ARG A 338 -11.14 -34.12 9.13
N VAL A 339 -10.42 -33.68 8.09
CA VAL A 339 -10.82 -33.89 6.70
C VAL A 339 -10.90 -35.39 6.38
N ARG A 340 -9.90 -36.17 6.82
CA ARG A 340 -9.90 -37.64 6.64
C ARG A 340 -11.04 -38.35 7.39
N MET A 341 -11.55 -37.75 8.46
CA MET A 341 -12.67 -38.28 9.25
C MET A 341 -14.04 -37.80 8.76
N GLY A 342 -14.12 -37.24 7.54
CA GLY A 342 -15.37 -36.78 6.94
C GLY A 342 -15.62 -35.27 7.06
N GLY A 343 -14.64 -34.51 7.54
CA GLY A 343 -14.64 -33.04 7.46
C GLY A 343 -14.32 -32.53 6.06
N ALA A 344 -14.24 -31.20 5.91
CA ALA A 344 -13.98 -30.55 4.62
C ALA A 344 -12.73 -29.67 4.66
N VAL A 345 -11.98 -29.64 3.55
CA VAL A 345 -10.96 -28.64 3.29
C VAL A 345 -11.52 -27.56 2.35
N GLY A 346 -11.33 -26.30 2.71
CA GLY A 346 -11.61 -25.16 1.86
C GLY A 346 -10.32 -24.60 1.29
N ILE A 347 -10.26 -24.43 -0.03
CA ILE A 347 -9.08 -23.91 -0.73
C ILE A 347 -9.50 -22.67 -1.52
N PHE A 348 -8.93 -21.53 -1.16
CA PHE A 348 -9.07 -20.31 -1.94
C PHE A 348 -7.82 -20.11 -2.80
N VAL A 349 -7.98 -19.97 -4.11
CA VAL A 349 -6.87 -19.88 -5.05
C VAL A 349 -7.03 -18.63 -5.92
N ASP A 350 -6.03 -17.76 -5.86
CA ASP A 350 -5.98 -16.48 -6.59
C ASP A 350 -4.62 -16.37 -7.29
N PRO A 351 -4.40 -17.11 -8.41
CA PRO A 351 -3.13 -17.08 -9.12
C PRO A 351 -2.88 -15.69 -9.73
N PRO A 352 -1.66 -15.34 -10.12
CA PRO A 352 -1.44 -14.20 -11.01
C PRO A 352 -2.12 -14.47 -12.36
N TYR A 353 -3.01 -13.59 -12.83
CA TYR A 353 -3.75 -13.73 -14.09
C TYR A 353 -3.75 -12.46 -14.96
N SER A 354 -4.25 -12.59 -16.18
CA SER A 354 -3.68 -12.05 -17.45
C SER A 354 -3.61 -10.54 -17.70
N ALA A 355 -4.00 -9.66 -16.78
CA ALA A 355 -4.01 -8.21 -17.03
C ALA A 355 -3.17 -7.36 -16.07
N GLU A 356 -2.52 -8.01 -15.11
CA GLU A 356 -1.79 -7.36 -14.00
C GLU A 356 -0.27 -7.64 -14.01
N ALA A 357 0.17 -8.51 -14.93
CA ALA A 357 1.53 -9.01 -15.14
C ALA A 357 2.63 -7.96 -15.29
N GLU A 358 2.34 -6.76 -15.80
CA GLU A 358 3.39 -5.72 -15.99
C GLU A 358 3.85 -5.07 -14.67
N ARG A 359 3.30 -5.43 -13.51
CA ARG A 359 3.57 -4.73 -12.24
C ARG A 359 4.03 -5.61 -11.08
N ALA A 360 3.97 -6.93 -11.23
CA ALA A 360 4.57 -7.90 -10.33
C ALA A 360 5.76 -8.57 -11.04
N ALA A 361 6.93 -7.92 -11.01
CA ALA A 361 8.15 -8.44 -11.63
C ALA A 361 8.62 -9.83 -11.11
N LEU A 362 7.94 -10.40 -10.11
CA LEU A 362 8.18 -11.76 -9.62
C LEU A 362 7.49 -12.85 -10.48
N TYR A 363 6.46 -12.50 -11.25
CA TYR A 363 5.64 -13.47 -12.02
C TYR A 363 5.58 -13.18 -13.54
N ALA A 364 6.11 -12.03 -13.99
CA ALA A 364 5.90 -11.40 -15.30
C ALA A 364 6.25 -12.19 -16.59
N GLU A 365 6.92 -13.34 -16.54
CA GLU A 365 7.20 -14.18 -17.73
C GLU A 365 6.39 -15.49 -17.78
N GLU A 366 5.66 -15.88 -16.71
CA GLU A 366 5.01 -17.20 -16.58
C GLU A 366 3.49 -17.14 -16.26
N ASP A 367 2.88 -15.95 -16.26
CA ASP A 367 1.57 -15.67 -15.64
C ASP A 367 0.40 -16.53 -16.15
N PHE A 368 0.28 -16.74 -17.47
CA PHE A 368 -0.75 -17.63 -18.01
C PHE A 368 -0.51 -19.11 -17.66
N ALA A 369 0.76 -19.52 -17.60
CA ALA A 369 1.10 -20.91 -17.31
C ALA A 369 0.69 -21.29 -15.88
N VAL A 370 0.85 -20.37 -14.92
CA VAL A 370 0.42 -20.60 -13.54
C VAL A 370 -1.11 -20.68 -13.45
N ALA A 371 -1.84 -19.74 -14.04
CA ALA A 371 -3.30 -19.76 -14.01
C ALA A 371 -3.89 -21.01 -14.72
N HIS A 372 -3.29 -21.43 -15.85
CA HIS A 372 -3.65 -22.67 -16.54
C HIS A 372 -3.34 -23.91 -15.70
N ALA A 373 -2.15 -24.00 -15.09
CA ALA A 373 -1.78 -25.13 -14.23
C ALA A 373 -2.68 -25.23 -13.00
N VAL A 374 -3.10 -24.09 -12.43
CA VAL A 374 -4.10 -24.04 -11.36
C VAL A 374 -5.44 -24.55 -11.86
N ARG A 375 -5.89 -24.15 -13.06
CA ARG A 375 -7.15 -24.64 -13.64
C ARG A 375 -7.12 -26.16 -13.87
N GLU A 376 -6.06 -26.69 -14.46
CA GLU A 376 -5.88 -28.14 -14.66
C GLU A 376 -5.91 -28.92 -13.33
N TRP A 377 -5.21 -28.40 -12.31
CA TRP A 377 -5.26 -28.96 -10.96
C TRP A 377 -6.67 -28.88 -10.36
N ALA A 378 -7.37 -27.76 -10.55
CA ALA A 378 -8.70 -27.53 -10.03
C ALA A 378 -9.72 -28.50 -10.64
N ILE A 379 -9.64 -28.79 -11.94
CA ILE A 379 -10.50 -29.78 -12.62
C ILE A 379 -10.45 -31.13 -11.90
N VAL A 380 -9.25 -31.60 -11.57
CA VAL A 380 -9.06 -32.90 -10.89
C VAL A 380 -9.50 -32.83 -9.43
N ARG A 381 -9.06 -31.80 -8.70
CA ARG A 381 -9.29 -31.70 -7.25
C ARG A 381 -10.69 -31.27 -6.86
N GLY A 382 -11.38 -30.53 -7.72
CA GLY A 382 -12.75 -30.09 -7.49
C GLY A 382 -13.77 -31.22 -7.48
N ALA A 383 -13.41 -32.40 -7.99
CA ALA A 383 -14.27 -33.60 -7.95
C ALA A 383 -14.28 -34.27 -6.56
N ASP A 384 -13.27 -34.03 -5.71
CA ASP A 384 -13.16 -34.62 -4.37
C ASP A 384 -14.27 -34.11 -3.44
N LYS A 385 -15.11 -35.02 -2.92
CA LYS A 385 -16.27 -34.69 -2.06
C LYS A 385 -15.97 -33.94 -0.76
N ASP A 386 -14.73 -34.02 -0.28
CA ASP A 386 -14.24 -33.40 0.94
C ASP A 386 -13.49 -32.08 0.66
N THR A 387 -13.45 -31.63 -0.60
CA THR A 387 -12.65 -30.49 -1.06
C THR A 387 -13.56 -29.43 -1.67
N ARG A 388 -13.51 -28.22 -1.12
CA ARG A 388 -14.24 -27.05 -1.61
C ARG A 388 -13.24 -26.04 -2.15
N ILE A 389 -13.26 -25.79 -3.44
CA ILE A 389 -12.34 -24.86 -4.11
C ILE A 389 -13.11 -23.64 -4.57
N VAL A 390 -12.55 -22.47 -4.27
CA VAL A 390 -12.95 -21.18 -4.83
C VAL A 390 -11.76 -20.62 -5.59
N LEU A 391 -11.88 -20.53 -6.91
CA LEU A 391 -10.85 -20.05 -7.83
C LEU A 391 -11.22 -18.65 -8.33
N ALA A 392 -10.35 -17.68 -8.14
CA ALA A 392 -10.51 -16.33 -8.69
C ALA A 392 -9.86 -16.19 -10.07
N GLY A 393 -10.42 -15.30 -10.89
CA GLY A 393 -9.90 -14.96 -12.22
C GLY A 393 -10.79 -13.93 -12.92
N PHE A 394 -10.54 -13.70 -14.21
CA PHE A 394 -11.40 -12.88 -15.07
C PHE A 394 -12.32 -13.70 -15.95
N ASP A 395 -13.48 -13.13 -16.28
CA ASP A 395 -14.37 -13.66 -17.30
C ASP A 395 -13.60 -14.00 -18.59
N GLY A 396 -13.79 -15.24 -19.05
CA GLY A 396 -13.07 -15.88 -20.15
C GLY A 396 -11.91 -16.80 -19.70
N GLU A 397 -11.36 -16.65 -18.50
CA GLU A 397 -10.15 -17.41 -18.08
C GLU A 397 -10.44 -18.86 -17.65
N HIS A 398 -11.59 -19.11 -17.04
CA HIS A 398 -11.93 -20.40 -16.43
C HIS A 398 -13.33 -20.92 -16.82
N ASN A 399 -13.96 -20.37 -17.85
CA ASN A 399 -15.34 -20.66 -18.24
C ASN A 399 -15.58 -22.16 -18.56
N GLU A 400 -14.54 -22.90 -18.99
CA GLU A 400 -14.61 -24.34 -19.22
C GLU A 400 -14.97 -25.16 -17.96
N LEU A 401 -14.74 -24.62 -16.75
CA LEU A 401 -15.10 -25.27 -15.50
C LEU A 401 -16.62 -25.44 -15.36
N GLU A 402 -17.42 -24.56 -15.96
CA GLU A 402 -18.89 -24.64 -15.89
C GLU A 402 -19.41 -25.90 -16.59
N ALA A 403 -18.75 -26.35 -17.66
CA ALA A 403 -19.09 -27.58 -18.37
C ALA A 403 -18.94 -28.85 -17.51
N ILE A 404 -18.18 -28.77 -16.41
CA ILE A 404 -17.96 -29.87 -15.46
C ILE A 404 -18.61 -29.59 -14.09
N GLY A 405 -19.63 -28.73 -14.06
CA GLY A 405 -20.49 -28.52 -12.89
C GLY A 405 -19.96 -27.52 -11.86
N TRP A 406 -18.91 -26.77 -12.17
CA TRP A 406 -18.55 -25.60 -11.37
C TRP A 406 -19.56 -24.48 -11.58
N ARG A 407 -19.69 -23.60 -10.58
CA ARG A 407 -20.55 -22.43 -10.65
C ARG A 407 -19.71 -21.16 -10.72
N SER A 408 -19.99 -20.30 -11.68
CA SER A 408 -19.39 -18.97 -11.73
C SER A 408 -20.23 -17.96 -10.95
N VAL A 409 -19.58 -17.10 -10.17
CA VAL A 409 -20.20 -16.03 -9.41
C VAL A 409 -19.48 -14.73 -9.72
N GLU A 410 -20.24 -13.76 -10.20
CA GLU A 410 -19.76 -12.39 -10.30
C GLU A 410 -19.64 -11.78 -8.91
N TRP A 411 -18.55 -11.07 -8.66
CA TRP A 411 -18.41 -10.30 -7.44
C TRP A 411 -17.89 -8.91 -7.82
N TYR A 412 -18.60 -7.90 -7.34
CA TYR A 412 -18.15 -6.52 -7.43
C TYR A 412 -18.79 -5.71 -6.31
N ARG A 413 -18.13 -4.62 -5.92
CA ARG A 413 -18.71 -3.64 -5.01
C ARG A 413 -19.28 -2.48 -5.82
N ALA A 414 -20.61 -2.32 -5.83
CA ALA A 414 -21.26 -1.16 -6.42
C ALA A 414 -20.70 0.14 -5.78
N GLY A 415 -20.22 1.07 -6.62
CA GLY A 415 -19.75 2.39 -6.18
C GLY A 415 -18.27 2.51 -5.77
N PHE A 416 -17.47 1.42 -5.77
CA PHE A 416 -16.02 1.49 -5.51
C PHE A 416 -15.18 1.86 -6.76
N LEU A 417 -15.86 2.18 -7.87
CA LEU A 417 -15.34 2.57 -9.19
C LEU A 417 -14.61 3.93 -9.25
N ARG A 418 -14.28 4.56 -8.11
CA ARG A 418 -13.66 5.90 -8.06
C ARG A 418 -12.31 5.90 -7.35
N GLY A 419 -11.46 4.93 -7.68
CA GLY A 419 -10.08 4.82 -7.19
C GLY A 419 -9.08 4.77 -8.35
N GLY A 420 -7.82 5.14 -8.08
CA GLY A 420 -6.80 5.49 -9.07
C GLY A 420 -6.47 4.47 -10.19
N MET A 421 -7.02 3.25 -10.18
CA MET A 421 -6.79 2.25 -11.22
C MET A 421 -7.91 2.13 -12.26
N SER A 422 -9.13 2.66 -12.03
CA SER A 422 -10.16 2.74 -13.11
C SER A 422 -9.69 3.61 -14.27
N ASN A 423 -8.76 4.53 -14.01
CA ASN A 423 -8.24 5.49 -14.99
C ASN A 423 -7.07 4.94 -15.83
N ALA A 424 -6.64 3.69 -15.61
CA ALA A 424 -5.66 3.02 -16.48
C ALA A 424 -6.31 2.47 -17.76
N SER A 425 -7.64 2.35 -17.79
CA SER A 425 -8.40 1.97 -18.99
C SER A 425 -8.60 3.19 -19.88
N LYS A 426 -8.02 3.19 -21.10
CA LYS A 426 -8.28 4.21 -22.13
C LYS A 426 -9.74 4.24 -22.59
N THR A 427 -10.53 3.22 -22.25
CA THR A 427 -11.90 3.01 -22.73
C THR A 427 -12.97 3.25 -21.66
N GLY A 428 -12.60 3.52 -20.40
CA GLY A 428 -13.56 3.76 -19.32
C GLY A 428 -14.29 2.51 -18.80
N GLU A 429 -13.97 1.32 -19.33
CA GLU A 429 -14.44 0.05 -18.79
C GLU A 429 -13.54 -0.37 -17.62
N GLY A 430 -14.09 -0.39 -16.41
CA GLY A 430 -13.38 -0.86 -15.21
C GLY A 430 -13.17 -2.37 -15.25
N GLN A 431 -11.94 -2.83 -15.03
CA GLN A 431 -11.56 -4.25 -15.06
C GLN A 431 -12.33 -5.13 -14.04
N GLN A 432 -12.84 -4.54 -12.95
CA GLN A 432 -13.63 -5.25 -11.93
C GLN A 432 -14.95 -5.83 -12.45
N HIS A 433 -15.51 -5.33 -13.56
CA HIS A 433 -16.72 -5.93 -14.16
C HIS A 433 -16.47 -7.35 -14.69
N ARG A 434 -15.20 -7.70 -14.92
CA ARG A 434 -14.76 -9.01 -15.38
C ARG A 434 -14.34 -9.92 -14.23
N GLU A 435 -14.25 -9.46 -12.99
CA GLU A 435 -13.85 -10.34 -11.88
C GLU A 435 -14.93 -11.40 -11.59
N ARG A 436 -14.47 -12.64 -11.44
CA ARG A 436 -15.31 -13.83 -11.27
C ARG A 436 -14.69 -14.76 -10.23
N LEU A 437 -15.54 -15.52 -9.56
CA LEU A 437 -15.17 -16.67 -8.74
C LEU A 437 -15.79 -17.93 -9.34
N TRP A 438 -14.99 -18.96 -9.55
CA TRP A 438 -15.46 -20.30 -9.88
C TRP A 438 -15.48 -21.16 -8.63
N LEU A 439 -16.65 -21.73 -8.34
CA LEU A 439 -16.91 -22.54 -7.16
C LEU A 439 -17.01 -24.01 -7.58
N SER A 440 -16.19 -24.88 -6.98
CA SER A 440 -16.24 -26.31 -7.24
C SER A 440 -17.59 -26.94 -6.89
N PRO A 441 -17.95 -28.11 -7.46
CA PRO A 441 -19.25 -28.76 -7.24
C PRO A 441 -19.62 -28.98 -5.77
N HIS A 442 -18.64 -29.21 -4.90
CA HIS A 442 -18.85 -29.48 -3.47
C HIS A 442 -18.87 -28.22 -2.58
N CYS A 443 -18.66 -27.03 -3.17
CA CYS A 443 -18.90 -25.77 -2.48
C CYS A 443 -20.37 -25.64 -2.10
N LEU A 444 -20.62 -25.04 -0.93
CA LEU A 444 -21.96 -24.81 -0.43
C LEU A 444 -22.76 -23.92 -1.39
N VAL A 445 -24.05 -24.22 -1.48
CA VAL A 445 -25.02 -23.35 -2.13
C VAL A 445 -25.65 -22.53 -1.01
N PRO A 446 -25.63 -21.19 -1.07
CA PRO A 446 -26.33 -20.38 -0.09
C PRO A 446 -27.80 -20.80 -0.07
N VAL A 447 -28.30 -21.18 1.11
CA VAL A 447 -29.73 -21.38 1.29
C VAL A 447 -30.36 -20.00 1.15
N VAL A 448 -31.04 -19.76 0.02
CA VAL A 448 -31.95 -18.63 -0.06
C VAL A 448 -33.05 -18.95 0.94
N GLU A 449 -33.09 -18.25 2.07
CA GLU A 449 -34.32 -18.23 2.88
C GLU A 449 -35.41 -17.72 1.95
N VAL A 450 -36.24 -18.63 1.45
CA VAL A 450 -37.50 -18.27 0.84
C VAL A 450 -38.24 -17.58 1.97
N SER A 451 -38.31 -16.24 1.92
CA SER A 451 -39.18 -15.47 2.79
C SER A 451 -40.51 -16.20 2.77
N ALA A 452 -40.92 -16.78 3.90
CA ALA A 452 -42.20 -17.43 4.01
C ALA A 452 -43.21 -16.41 3.50
N GLN A 453 -43.74 -16.66 2.31
CA GLN A 453 -44.84 -15.89 1.79
C GLN A 453 -45.92 -16.17 2.81
N VAL A 454 -46.17 -15.19 3.68
CA VAL A 454 -47.29 -15.23 4.60
C VAL A 454 -48.48 -15.42 3.69
N ASP A 455 -49.04 -16.64 3.73
CA ASP A 455 -50.26 -16.95 3.03
C ASP A 455 -51.26 -15.88 3.44
N MET A 456 -51.76 -15.13 2.46
CA MET A 456 -52.71 -14.05 2.69
C MET A 456 -54.05 -14.61 3.22
N PHE A 457 -54.18 -15.94 3.31
CA PHE A 457 -55.30 -16.65 3.89
C PHE A 457 -54.80 -17.61 4.97
N GLY A 458 -54.77 -17.12 6.22
CA GLY A 458 -54.43 -17.93 7.38
C GLY A 458 -55.33 -19.17 7.51
N GLY A 459 -54.72 -20.34 7.35
CA GLY A 459 -55.32 -21.63 7.67
C GLY A 459 -54.28 -22.50 8.37
N ALA A 460 -54.44 -22.69 9.68
CA ALA A 460 -53.70 -23.70 10.43
C ALA A 460 -54.40 -25.07 10.26
N PRO A 461 -53.65 -26.19 10.33
CA PRO A 461 -54.25 -27.52 10.45
C PRO A 461 -55.01 -27.71 11.76
#